data_AF-A0A061QW63-F1
#
_entry.id   AF-A0A061QW63-F1
#
_cell.length_a   1.000
_cell.length_b   1.000
_cell.length_c   1.000
_cell.angle_alpha   90.00
_cell.angle_beta   90.00
_cell.angle_gamma   90.00
#
_symmetry.space_group_name_H-M   'P 1'
#
loop_
_entity.id
_entity.type
_entity.pdbx_description
1 polymer ?
#
loop_
_entity_poly.entity_id
_entity_poly.type
_entity_poly.pdbx_seq_one_letter_code
_entity_poly.pdbx_strand_id
1 'polypeptide(L)'
;MPLSRRFGTICTALAVALAVTFAVVPLQWKPSNTSALFTSECPLGYTQDSGVQLPADHPPISSKAPPRWKDPPDESTLYFNASIWTGVPEVPWQEAMRVGSSGKIIEIGSSAALLEVAGGYSLPVNLMGALVVPGLVDAHVHLMMGGLQMAQLDLSGARGREDLRAAVEAALAGAPPGSWLLGHGWRSDRLGGGPPEASWIDEASPNNPVYLEQADKHSALANSAAMALAGVTAETADPPGGAIVRAPGGARPTGLLRDSAMFLVQRVLPAPSLEERNAALERAMDLFLSHGVTQVHEMGWLEPGASWRDLQEVLMPAANGGRLRLRVHAAVPLSTAPDLAEMTKALGFSHPDRMLSWGTVKAFADGSLGSRTALMAEPYLDTGSRGLRVTDQAELEAGIIAADSAGLQVAVHAIGDRAVDDVLEIFEAAERVNGWRGPHKAQHRIEHVQHLSGRGAIRSLAARGVHAVVNPLHLPGDQEAMKIGLGEERSSPQRSYAFQAMLQAGVKLSAGSDWPVVPADPLGSLRIAMFRNSSNSATADMEAEDALKMHVNDAGATLFHGGLLPGGVLKPGKLADFVVLAVDPSAADARMACLQSAQVWQTYVGGKR
;
A
#
# COMPACT_ATOMS: atom_id res chain seq x y z
N MET A 1 -2.84 20.60 67.26
CA MET A 1 -1.82 20.14 68.24
C MET A 1 -1.13 18.90 67.67
N PRO A 2 0.15 18.65 68.02
CA PRO A 2 1.20 18.52 66.98
C PRO A 2 1.94 17.17 67.01
N LEU A 3 2.77 16.80 66.03
CA LEU A 3 4.22 17.07 65.84
C LEU A 3 4.64 16.27 64.56
N SER A 4 5.76 16.41 63.84
CA SER A 4 6.94 17.30 63.76
C SER A 4 7.82 16.84 62.57
N ARG A 5 8.79 17.55 61.95
CA ARG A 5 9.36 18.93 62.03
C ARG A 5 10.33 19.10 60.82
N ARG A 6 10.39 20.31 60.21
CA ARG A 6 11.61 21.03 59.72
C ARG A 6 12.45 20.41 58.57
N PHE A 7 13.23 21.15 57.77
CA PHE A 7 13.48 22.60 57.53
C PHE A 7 13.84 22.70 56.03
N GLY A 8 13.33 23.64 55.21
CA GLY A 8 13.85 25.01 55.07
C GLY A 8 14.50 25.22 53.67
N THR A 9 14.70 26.40 53.06
CA THR A 9 14.40 27.81 53.41
C THR A 9 14.66 28.74 52.19
N ILE A 10 13.64 29.44 51.64
CA ILE A 10 13.67 30.85 51.08
C ILE A 10 14.61 31.13 49.84
N CYS A 11 14.42 32.03 48.86
CA CYS A 11 13.66 33.30 48.61
C CYS A 11 13.26 33.35 47.10
N THR A 12 12.15 33.94 46.61
CA THR A 12 11.81 35.40 46.43
C THR A 12 12.94 36.25 45.79
N ALA A 13 12.74 37.20 44.87
CA ALA A 13 11.56 37.83 44.25
C ALA A 13 11.88 38.13 42.75
N LEU A 14 11.31 39.08 41.96
CA LEU A 14 10.33 40.18 42.11
C LEU A 14 9.74 40.50 40.70
N ALA A 15 8.71 41.34 40.61
CA ALA A 15 8.15 41.88 39.34
C ALA A 15 8.50 43.36 39.11
N VAL A 16 8.18 43.93 37.93
CA VAL A 16 7.48 45.24 37.75
C VAL A 16 7.39 45.58 36.24
N ALA A 17 6.26 46.18 35.84
CA ALA A 17 5.96 46.60 34.47
C ALA A 17 6.30 48.09 34.22
N LEU A 18 6.36 48.49 32.95
CA LEU A 18 5.99 49.86 32.55
C LEU A 18 5.62 49.95 31.07
N ALA A 19 4.46 50.56 30.79
CA ALA A 19 4.00 50.92 29.45
C ALA A 19 4.02 52.45 29.33
N VAL A 20 4.41 52.97 28.17
CA VAL A 20 4.26 54.39 27.80
C VAL A 20 3.84 54.48 26.33
N THR A 21 2.89 55.36 26.05
CA THR A 21 2.21 55.53 24.75
C THR A 21 2.60 56.85 24.06
N PHE A 22 2.09 57.05 22.84
CA PHE A 22 2.21 58.22 21.95
C PHE A 22 3.51 58.30 21.11
N ALA A 23 3.50 58.77 19.85
CA ALA A 23 2.46 59.48 19.10
C ALA A 23 2.34 59.04 17.61
N VAL A 24 1.26 59.45 16.95
CA VAL A 24 0.96 59.21 15.53
C VAL A 24 1.42 60.37 14.66
N VAL A 25 2.12 60.09 13.55
CA VAL A 25 2.25 60.98 12.37
C VAL A 25 2.19 60.12 11.10
N PRO A 26 1.38 60.46 10.09
CA PRO A 26 1.24 59.65 8.88
C PRO A 26 2.28 60.02 7.82
N LEU A 27 3.01 59.04 7.27
CA LEU A 27 3.71 59.21 6.00
C LEU A 27 2.85 58.72 4.84
N GLN A 28 2.45 59.66 3.97
CA GLN A 28 1.96 59.35 2.64
C GLN A 28 3.13 58.84 1.79
N TRP A 29 3.02 57.61 1.26
CA TRP A 29 3.92 57.13 0.20
C TRP A 29 3.18 57.20 -1.13
N LYS A 30 3.68 58.01 -2.07
CA LYS A 30 3.17 58.07 -3.44
C LYS A 30 3.65 56.83 -4.21
N PRO A 31 2.83 56.22 -5.08
CA PRO A 31 3.33 55.22 -6.01
C PRO A 31 4.28 55.88 -7.02
N SER A 32 5.55 55.47 -7.00
CA SER A 32 6.48 55.76 -8.09
C SER A 32 6.19 54.84 -9.27
N ASN A 33 5.91 55.39 -10.45
CA ASN A 33 5.85 54.62 -11.70
C ASN A 33 7.17 53.87 -11.93
N THR A 34 7.17 52.54 -11.77
CA THR A 34 8.23 51.64 -12.25
C THR A 34 7.83 51.01 -13.59
N SER A 35 7.38 51.84 -14.53
CA SER A 35 7.21 51.47 -15.94
C SER A 35 8.55 51.54 -16.69
N ALA A 36 9.56 50.81 -16.19
CA ALA A 36 10.87 50.64 -16.81
C ALA A 36 11.58 49.44 -16.17
N LEU A 37 11.56 48.29 -16.85
CA LEU A 37 12.53 47.16 -16.82
C LEU A 37 11.91 45.93 -17.53
N PHE A 38 11.55 46.12 -18.80
CA PHE A 38 11.34 45.05 -19.77
C PHE A 38 12.02 45.48 -21.07
N THR A 39 13.34 45.25 -21.17
CA THR A 39 14.07 45.30 -22.44
C THR A 39 14.34 43.86 -22.88
N SER A 40 14.00 43.57 -24.15
CA SER A 40 14.17 42.26 -24.76
C SER A 40 15.64 42.07 -25.19
N GLU A 41 16.52 41.94 -24.21
CA GLU A 41 17.96 41.78 -24.43
C GLU A 41 18.33 40.32 -24.62
N CYS A 42 18.99 40.02 -25.74
CA CYS A 42 19.72 38.78 -25.91
C CYS A 42 20.79 38.67 -24.79
N PRO A 43 21.10 37.47 -24.23
CA PRO A 43 22.15 37.30 -23.20
C PRO A 43 23.55 37.80 -23.59
N LEU A 44 23.77 38.15 -24.87
CA LEU A 44 25.00 38.72 -25.42
C LEU A 44 24.94 40.25 -25.64
N GLY A 45 23.88 40.93 -25.16
CA GLY A 45 23.76 42.40 -25.17
C GLY A 45 23.21 43.04 -26.46
N TYR A 46 22.68 42.24 -27.39
CA TYR A 46 22.09 42.77 -28.64
C TYR A 46 20.59 43.04 -28.50
N THR A 47 20.18 44.26 -28.86
CA THR A 47 18.77 44.70 -28.99
C THR A 47 18.44 45.01 -30.46
N GLN A 48 17.16 45.06 -30.82
CA GLN A 48 16.73 45.45 -32.18
C GLN A 48 17.17 46.87 -32.55
N ASP A 49 17.34 47.77 -31.58
CA ASP A 49 17.78 49.16 -31.78
C ASP A 49 19.31 49.35 -31.71
N SER A 50 20.09 48.29 -31.50
CA SER A 50 21.54 48.40 -31.27
C SER A 50 22.36 48.88 -32.47
N GLY A 51 21.81 48.85 -33.69
CA GLY A 51 22.48 49.33 -34.92
C GLY A 51 23.68 48.49 -35.38
N VAL A 52 24.01 47.39 -34.67
CA VAL A 52 25.11 46.49 -35.01
C VAL A 52 24.61 45.37 -35.92
N GLN A 53 25.31 45.14 -37.04
CA GLN A 53 25.04 43.96 -37.88
C GLN A 53 25.45 42.68 -37.14
N LEU A 54 24.53 41.73 -37.05
CA LEU A 54 24.80 40.40 -36.50
C LEU A 54 25.84 39.64 -37.36
N PRO A 55 26.68 38.78 -36.77
CA PRO A 55 27.53 37.86 -37.52
C PRO A 55 26.71 36.96 -38.44
N ALA A 56 27.28 36.60 -39.60
CA ALA A 56 26.59 35.86 -40.66
C ALA A 56 26.04 34.49 -40.24
N ASP A 57 26.60 33.91 -39.17
CA ASP A 57 26.29 32.55 -38.70
C ASP A 57 25.25 32.54 -37.55
N HIS A 58 24.64 33.68 -37.21
CA HIS A 58 23.64 33.75 -36.15
C HIS A 58 22.35 33.02 -36.58
N PRO A 59 21.85 32.04 -35.80
CA PRO A 59 20.66 31.29 -36.18
C PRO A 59 19.42 32.22 -36.25
N PRO A 60 18.51 31.99 -37.21
CA PRO A 60 17.31 32.80 -37.35
C PRO A 60 16.36 32.58 -36.17
N ILE A 61 15.85 33.68 -35.61
CA ILE A 61 14.80 33.64 -34.59
C ILE A 61 13.56 33.01 -35.22
N SER A 62 13.13 31.86 -34.71
CA SER A 62 11.93 31.16 -35.19
C SER A 62 10.70 32.05 -35.03
N SER A 63 10.07 32.43 -36.15
CA SER A 63 8.87 33.28 -36.16
C SER A 63 7.57 32.55 -35.82
N LYS A 64 7.64 31.26 -35.44
CA LYS A 64 6.49 30.51 -34.95
C LYS A 64 6.28 30.78 -33.46
N ALA A 65 5.43 31.76 -33.17
CA ALA A 65 4.91 31.94 -31.82
C ALA A 65 4.22 30.64 -31.33
N PRO A 66 4.41 30.24 -30.05
CA PRO A 66 3.62 29.15 -29.48
C PRO A 66 2.12 29.53 -29.49
N PRO A 67 1.21 28.54 -29.55
CA PRO A 67 -0.22 28.81 -29.55
C PRO A 67 -0.63 29.59 -28.29
N ARG A 68 -1.16 30.81 -28.49
CA ARG A 68 -1.79 31.59 -27.43
C ARG A 68 -3.13 30.96 -27.07
N TRP A 69 -3.13 30.09 -26.07
CA TRP A 69 -4.36 29.64 -25.42
C TRP A 69 -4.98 30.82 -24.66
N LYS A 70 -6.22 31.17 -25.01
CA LYS A 70 -7.02 32.16 -24.28
C LYS A 70 -7.95 31.41 -23.34
N ASP A 71 -7.69 31.55 -22.05
CA ASP A 71 -8.67 31.66 -20.97
C ASP A 71 -7.92 32.18 -19.73
N PRO A 72 -8.58 32.79 -18.72
CA PRO A 72 -7.88 33.30 -17.54
C PRO A 72 -7.20 32.16 -16.78
N PRO A 73 -6.11 32.43 -16.03
CA PRO A 73 -5.40 31.37 -15.32
C PRO A 73 -6.31 30.76 -14.25
N ASP A 74 -6.58 29.47 -14.38
CA ASP A 74 -6.87 28.62 -13.22
C ASP A 74 -5.79 28.90 -12.16
N GLU A 75 -6.20 29.00 -10.89
CA GLU A 75 -5.25 28.97 -9.78
C GLU A 75 -4.37 27.72 -9.95
N SER A 76 -3.07 27.92 -10.12
CA SER A 76 -2.13 26.85 -10.44
C SER A 76 -0.90 26.95 -9.57
N THR A 77 -0.35 25.80 -9.18
CA THR A 77 0.86 25.71 -8.38
C THR A 77 2.01 25.25 -9.27
N LEU A 78 3.05 26.06 -9.37
CA LEU A 78 4.33 25.66 -9.96
C LEU A 78 5.19 25.01 -8.88
N TYR A 79 5.57 23.76 -9.08
CA TYR A 79 6.61 23.06 -8.32
C TYR A 79 7.90 23.09 -9.16
N PHE A 80 9.02 23.55 -8.60
CA PHE A 80 10.26 23.74 -9.35
C PHE A 80 11.50 23.43 -8.51
N ASN A 81 12.68 23.40 -9.15
CA ASN A 81 13.94 23.05 -8.53
C ASN A 81 13.87 21.66 -7.87
N ALA A 82 13.59 20.64 -8.70
CA ALA A 82 13.54 19.23 -8.34
C ALA A 82 14.27 18.38 -9.38
N SER A 83 14.49 17.10 -9.08
CA SER A 83 14.75 16.06 -10.08
C SER A 83 13.47 15.22 -10.21
N ILE A 84 12.64 15.51 -11.22
CA ILE A 84 11.34 14.86 -11.41
C ILE A 84 11.49 13.66 -12.35
N TRP A 85 11.41 12.44 -11.81
CA TRP A 85 11.24 11.24 -12.63
C TRP A 85 9.78 11.15 -13.07
N THR A 86 9.54 11.06 -14.37
CA THR A 86 8.17 11.19 -14.92
C THR A 86 7.46 9.86 -15.12
N GLY A 87 8.18 8.74 -15.08
CA GLY A 87 7.67 7.42 -15.49
C GLY A 87 7.41 7.28 -17.00
N VAL A 88 7.74 8.30 -17.82
CA VAL A 88 7.53 8.33 -19.28
C VAL A 88 8.87 8.09 -20.00
N PRO A 89 9.06 6.97 -20.73
CA PRO A 89 10.36 6.61 -21.32
C PRO A 89 10.94 7.66 -22.29
N GLU A 90 10.09 8.40 -23.00
CA GLU A 90 10.53 9.44 -23.95
C GLU A 90 10.97 10.74 -23.26
N VAL A 91 10.55 10.96 -22.01
CA VAL A 91 10.77 12.20 -21.27
C VAL A 91 11.06 11.91 -19.77
N PRO A 92 12.04 11.05 -19.44
CA PRO A 92 12.10 10.39 -18.14
C PRO A 92 12.45 11.33 -16.98
N TRP A 93 13.09 12.47 -17.24
CA TRP A 93 13.54 13.43 -16.25
C TRP A 93 13.15 14.86 -16.63
N GLN A 94 12.65 15.62 -15.66
CA GLN A 94 12.31 17.05 -15.74
C GLN A 94 12.67 17.76 -14.43
N GLU A 95 12.54 19.09 -14.38
CA GLU A 95 12.96 19.89 -13.21
C GLU A 95 11.80 20.63 -12.52
N ALA A 96 10.71 20.85 -13.24
CA ALA A 96 9.55 21.61 -12.79
C ALA A 96 8.24 21.09 -13.40
N MET A 97 7.14 21.28 -12.66
CA MET A 97 5.79 20.82 -12.98
C MET A 97 4.77 21.89 -12.55
N ARG A 98 3.85 22.27 -13.44
CA ARG A 98 2.74 23.17 -13.14
C ARG A 98 1.44 22.39 -13.03
N VAL A 99 0.74 22.52 -11.90
CA VAL A 99 -0.51 21.81 -11.58
C VAL A 99 -1.65 22.82 -11.45
N GLY A 100 -2.76 22.60 -12.15
CA GLY A 100 -3.94 23.47 -12.06
C GLY A 100 -4.88 23.11 -10.90
N SER A 101 -5.80 24.02 -10.58
CA SER A 101 -6.89 23.91 -9.60
C SER A 101 -7.67 22.59 -9.68
N SER A 102 -7.83 22.04 -10.89
CA SER A 102 -8.45 20.73 -11.16
C SER A 102 -7.62 19.51 -10.71
N GLY A 103 -6.46 19.74 -10.09
CA GLY A 103 -5.51 18.71 -9.66
C GLY A 103 -4.74 18.05 -10.80
N LYS A 104 -4.79 18.63 -12.01
CA LYS A 104 -4.12 18.10 -13.21
C LYS A 104 -2.81 18.81 -13.51
N ILE A 105 -1.85 18.04 -14.03
CA ILE A 105 -0.61 18.55 -14.60
C ILE A 105 -0.96 19.31 -15.88
N ILE A 106 -0.63 20.61 -15.92
CA ILE A 106 -0.77 21.48 -17.09
C ILE A 106 0.48 21.32 -17.97
N GLU A 107 1.66 21.46 -17.36
CA GLU A 107 2.96 21.50 -18.02
C GLU A 107 4.03 20.83 -17.15
N ILE A 108 5.09 20.33 -17.80
CA ILE A 108 6.29 19.80 -17.15
C ILE A 108 7.51 20.15 -18.03
N GLY A 109 8.64 20.52 -17.42
CA GLY A 109 9.79 21.05 -18.16
C GLY A 109 10.99 21.43 -17.28
N SER A 110 11.87 22.29 -17.80
CA SER A 110 12.97 22.88 -17.02
C SER A 110 12.47 23.98 -16.08
N SER A 111 13.18 24.19 -14.98
CA SER A 111 12.80 25.20 -13.97
C SER A 111 12.80 26.61 -14.55
N ALA A 112 13.79 26.94 -15.39
CA ALA A 112 13.89 28.26 -16.02
C ALA A 112 12.68 28.59 -16.90
N ALA A 113 12.29 27.65 -17.78
CA ALA A 113 11.18 27.87 -18.72
C ALA A 113 9.82 28.02 -18.01
N LEU A 114 9.56 27.21 -16.97
CA LEU A 114 8.29 27.29 -16.24
C LEU A 114 8.24 28.50 -15.29
N LEU A 115 9.37 28.94 -14.74
CA LEU A 115 9.44 30.17 -13.93
C LEU A 115 9.18 31.44 -14.76
N GLU A 116 9.71 31.51 -15.99
CA GLU A 116 9.45 32.62 -16.91
C GLU A 116 7.95 32.76 -17.22
N VAL A 117 7.26 31.63 -17.44
CA VAL A 117 5.82 31.58 -17.69
C VAL A 117 4.98 31.86 -16.42
N ALA A 118 5.47 31.51 -15.23
CA ALA A 118 4.74 31.66 -13.97
C ALA A 118 4.76 33.09 -13.39
N GLY A 119 5.54 34.01 -13.96
CA GLY A 119 5.81 35.37 -13.47
C GLY A 119 4.62 36.35 -13.38
N GLY A 120 3.37 35.88 -13.34
CA GLY A 120 2.17 36.70 -13.20
C GLY A 120 1.15 36.29 -12.13
N TYR A 121 0.99 34.99 -11.80
CA TYR A 121 -0.28 34.53 -11.21
C TYR A 121 -0.22 33.42 -10.14
N SER A 122 0.96 33.03 -9.62
CA SER A 122 1.05 32.00 -8.56
C SER A 122 2.32 32.11 -7.71
N LEU A 123 2.25 31.81 -6.40
CA LEU A 123 3.44 31.59 -5.57
C LEU A 123 4.05 30.21 -5.89
N PRO A 124 5.29 30.12 -6.40
CA PRO A 124 5.89 28.85 -6.78
C PRO A 124 6.50 28.13 -5.56
N VAL A 125 6.40 26.80 -5.55
CA VAL A 125 6.92 25.90 -4.52
C VAL A 125 8.31 25.41 -4.93
N ASN A 126 9.34 25.88 -4.22
CA ASN A 126 10.71 25.41 -4.39
C ASN A 126 10.89 24.07 -3.67
N LEU A 127 11.24 23.02 -4.43
CA LEU A 127 11.45 21.66 -3.91
C LEU A 127 12.90 21.38 -3.50
N MET A 128 13.77 22.39 -3.50
CA MET A 128 15.12 22.36 -2.90
C MET A 128 16.05 21.25 -3.44
N GLY A 129 15.88 20.86 -4.71
CA GLY A 129 16.64 19.79 -5.35
C GLY A 129 16.15 18.38 -5.06
N ALA A 130 15.00 18.23 -4.37
CA ALA A 130 14.45 16.92 -4.02
C ALA A 130 14.13 16.04 -5.25
N LEU A 131 14.16 14.73 -5.05
CA LEU A 131 13.67 13.76 -6.01
C LEU A 131 12.13 13.76 -5.98
N VAL A 132 11.50 13.83 -7.14
CA VAL A 132 10.04 13.68 -7.29
C VAL A 132 9.76 12.47 -8.14
N VAL A 133 8.84 11.63 -7.67
CA VAL A 133 8.33 10.45 -8.38
C VAL A 133 6.81 10.50 -8.48
N PRO A 134 6.17 9.78 -9.43
CA PRO A 134 4.73 9.55 -9.42
C PRO A 134 4.28 8.98 -8.07
N GLY A 135 3.04 9.26 -7.69
CA GLY A 135 2.45 8.79 -6.45
C GLY A 135 2.57 7.27 -6.32
N LEU A 136 3.05 6.80 -5.17
CA LEU A 136 3.26 5.37 -4.96
C LEU A 136 1.91 4.66 -4.84
N VAL A 137 1.85 3.44 -5.34
CA VAL A 137 0.66 2.60 -5.41
C VAL A 137 0.93 1.32 -4.65
N ASP A 138 0.15 1.05 -3.61
CA ASP A 138 0.16 -0.25 -2.95
C ASP A 138 -0.87 -1.16 -3.62
N ALA A 139 -0.39 -2.11 -4.43
CA ALA A 139 -1.26 -2.89 -5.30
C ALA A 139 -2.04 -4.01 -4.58
N HIS A 140 -1.81 -4.26 -3.28
CA HIS A 140 -2.51 -5.27 -2.48
C HIS A 140 -2.45 -4.92 -0.99
N VAL A 141 -3.59 -4.54 -0.40
CA VAL A 141 -3.74 -4.29 1.04
C VAL A 141 -5.05 -4.85 1.59
N HIS A 142 -5.13 -4.90 2.91
CA HIS A 142 -6.35 -5.08 3.70
C HIS A 142 -6.60 -3.80 4.54
N LEU A 143 -6.90 -2.70 3.84
CA LEU A 143 -7.01 -1.32 4.33
C LEU A 143 -7.93 -1.19 5.55
N MET A 144 -9.15 -1.72 5.45
CA MET A 144 -10.15 -1.61 6.52
C MET A 144 -9.79 -2.49 7.73
N MET A 145 -9.24 -3.68 7.48
CA MET A 145 -8.76 -4.58 8.52
C MET A 145 -7.61 -3.96 9.31
N GLY A 146 -6.56 -3.50 8.61
CA GLY A 146 -5.41 -2.86 9.25
C GLY A 146 -5.81 -1.58 9.98
N GLY A 147 -6.72 -0.77 9.42
CA GLY A 147 -7.24 0.42 10.08
C GLY A 147 -7.94 0.12 11.40
N LEU A 148 -8.73 -0.96 11.47
CA LEU A 148 -9.34 -1.44 12.72
C LEU A 148 -8.29 -1.99 13.68
N GLN A 149 -7.35 -2.77 13.17
CA GLN A 149 -6.24 -3.36 13.92
C GLN A 149 -5.35 -2.32 14.60
N MET A 150 -5.15 -1.14 14.01
CA MET A 150 -4.43 -0.01 14.63
C MET A 150 -5.06 0.52 15.94
N ALA A 151 -6.28 0.10 16.29
CA ALA A 151 -6.94 0.40 17.57
C ALA A 151 -6.95 -0.80 18.56
N GLN A 152 -6.32 -1.91 18.19
CA GLN A 152 -6.23 -3.14 18.99
C GLN A 152 -4.88 -3.22 19.73
N LEU A 153 -4.70 -4.25 20.57
CA LEU A 153 -3.45 -4.48 21.27
C LEU A 153 -2.36 -5.00 20.33
N ASP A 154 -1.32 -4.20 20.07
CA ASP A 154 -0.14 -4.64 19.31
C ASP A 154 0.81 -5.49 20.18
N LEU A 155 1.05 -6.73 19.75
CA LEU A 155 1.96 -7.69 20.35
C LEU A 155 3.22 -7.95 19.50
N SER A 156 3.45 -7.15 18.44
CA SER A 156 4.68 -7.21 17.62
C SER A 156 5.97 -7.05 18.46
N GLY A 157 5.86 -6.32 19.57
CA GLY A 157 6.90 -6.10 20.58
C GLY A 157 7.14 -7.25 21.57
N ALA A 158 6.19 -8.18 21.75
CA ALA A 158 6.26 -9.20 22.81
C ALA A 158 7.38 -10.24 22.61
N ARG A 159 8.11 -10.59 23.68
CA ARG A 159 9.26 -11.51 23.71
C ARG A 159 9.14 -12.55 24.83
N GLY A 160 7.97 -13.16 24.97
CA GLY A 160 7.75 -14.21 25.95
C GLY A 160 6.29 -14.38 26.36
N ARG A 161 6.03 -15.43 27.14
CA ARG A 161 4.77 -15.59 27.89
C ARG A 161 4.47 -14.37 28.76
N GLU A 162 5.46 -13.91 29.53
CA GLU A 162 5.25 -12.83 30.51
C GLU A 162 4.98 -11.48 29.84
N ASP A 163 5.67 -11.15 28.74
CA ASP A 163 5.37 -9.95 27.94
C ASP A 163 3.93 -9.97 27.40
N LEU A 164 3.50 -11.12 26.86
CA LEU A 164 2.17 -11.30 26.30
C LEU A 164 1.09 -11.23 27.40
N ARG A 165 1.34 -11.81 28.58
CA ARG A 165 0.49 -11.67 29.77
C ARG A 165 0.39 -10.21 30.23
N ALA A 166 1.53 -9.55 30.40
CA ALA A 166 1.59 -8.17 30.91
C ALA A 166 0.91 -7.18 29.94
N ALA A 167 1.05 -7.39 28.63
CA ALA A 167 0.34 -6.61 27.61
C ALA A 167 -1.19 -6.77 27.71
N VAL A 168 -1.68 -8.00 27.91
CA VAL A 168 -3.12 -8.27 28.11
C VAL A 168 -3.63 -7.66 29.42
N GLU A 169 -2.88 -7.80 30.53
CA GLU A 169 -3.24 -7.23 31.83
C GLU A 169 -3.30 -5.70 31.78
N ALA A 170 -2.32 -5.06 31.14
CA ALA A 170 -2.30 -3.61 30.93
C ALA A 170 -3.45 -3.13 30.04
N ALA A 171 -3.79 -3.86 28.97
CA ALA A 171 -4.88 -3.50 28.07
C ALA A 171 -6.27 -3.68 28.69
N LEU A 172 -6.42 -4.57 29.67
CA LEU A 172 -7.65 -4.77 30.43
C LEU A 172 -7.75 -3.90 31.70
N ALA A 173 -6.76 -3.05 31.98
CA ALA A 173 -6.74 -2.19 33.17
C ALA A 173 -7.92 -1.19 33.18
N GLY A 174 -8.97 -1.51 33.95
CA GLY A 174 -10.20 -0.71 34.02
C GLY A 174 -11.25 -1.07 32.98
N ALA A 175 -11.05 -2.13 32.19
CA ALA A 175 -12.04 -2.64 31.24
C ALA A 175 -13.26 -3.24 31.98
N PRO A 176 -14.51 -3.00 31.53
CA PRO A 176 -15.68 -3.63 32.12
C PRO A 176 -15.67 -5.16 31.95
N PRO A 177 -16.14 -5.95 32.93
CA PRO A 177 -16.35 -7.39 32.75
C PRO A 177 -17.19 -7.70 31.50
N GLY A 178 -16.75 -8.67 30.72
CA GLY A 178 -17.39 -9.08 29.46
C GLY A 178 -17.00 -8.26 28.23
N SER A 179 -16.25 -7.15 28.34
CA SER A 179 -15.73 -6.46 27.16
C SER A 179 -14.64 -7.31 26.49
N TRP A 180 -14.67 -7.37 25.16
CA TRP A 180 -13.65 -8.08 24.39
C TRP A 180 -12.33 -7.31 24.36
N LEU A 181 -11.22 -8.03 24.48
CA LEU A 181 -9.90 -7.55 24.07
C LEU A 181 -9.51 -8.23 22.75
N LEU A 182 -9.26 -7.42 21.74
CA LEU A 182 -8.68 -7.85 20.47
C LEU A 182 -7.22 -7.40 20.43
N GLY A 183 -6.36 -8.24 19.86
CA GLY A 183 -4.94 -7.94 19.68
C GLY A 183 -4.33 -8.71 18.51
N HIS A 184 -3.10 -8.37 18.13
CA HIS A 184 -2.49 -8.87 16.91
C HIS A 184 -0.96 -8.92 16.99
N GLY A 185 -0.31 -9.52 15.99
CA GLY A 185 1.10 -9.27 15.69
C GLY A 185 2.11 -10.08 16.52
N TRP A 186 1.65 -10.92 17.45
CA TRP A 186 2.54 -11.85 18.14
C TRP A 186 3.12 -12.87 17.15
N ARG A 187 4.30 -13.41 17.44
CA ARG A 187 4.97 -14.39 16.57
C ARG A 187 5.50 -15.58 17.35
N SER A 188 5.28 -16.78 16.82
CA SER A 188 5.70 -18.05 17.44
C SER A 188 7.22 -18.15 17.68
N ASP A 189 8.04 -17.60 16.79
CA ASP A 189 9.51 -17.55 16.91
C ASP A 189 10.00 -16.65 18.07
N ARG A 190 9.18 -15.67 18.48
CA ARG A 190 9.55 -14.67 19.50
C ARG A 190 9.01 -14.95 20.90
N LEU A 191 7.91 -15.71 21.01
CA LEU A 191 7.32 -16.04 22.32
C LEU A 191 8.12 -17.13 23.05
N GLY A 192 8.75 -18.07 22.32
CA GLY A 192 9.50 -19.17 22.92
C GLY A 192 8.65 -20.11 23.77
N GLY A 193 9.27 -21.13 24.38
CA GLY A 193 8.59 -22.03 25.33
C GLY A 193 7.55 -23.00 24.73
N GLY A 194 7.27 -22.93 23.43
CA GLY A 194 6.27 -23.75 22.73
C GLY A 194 5.15 -22.90 22.13
N PRO A 195 4.10 -23.52 21.55
CA PRO A 195 2.91 -22.79 21.11
C PRO A 195 2.22 -22.12 22.30
N PRO A 196 1.68 -20.89 22.16
CA PRO A 196 0.96 -20.24 23.25
C PRO A 196 -0.36 -20.98 23.58
N GLU A 197 -0.77 -20.93 24.85
CA GLU A 197 -2.03 -21.49 25.34
C GLU A 197 -2.87 -20.42 26.06
N ALA A 198 -4.20 -20.58 26.11
CA ALA A 198 -5.15 -19.75 26.85
C ALA A 198 -4.73 -19.55 28.31
N SER A 199 -4.17 -20.59 28.94
CA SER A 199 -3.64 -20.57 30.31
C SER A 199 -2.50 -19.57 30.54
N TRP A 200 -1.93 -18.98 29.48
CA TRP A 200 -0.95 -17.90 29.57
C TRP A 200 -1.61 -16.55 29.89
N ILE A 201 -2.88 -16.38 29.51
CA ILE A 201 -3.63 -15.11 29.60
C ILE A 201 -4.93 -15.20 30.42
N ASP A 202 -5.43 -16.40 30.72
CA ASP A 202 -6.66 -16.59 31.51
C ASP A 202 -6.60 -15.88 32.88
N GLU A 203 -5.47 -15.94 33.59
CA GLU A 203 -5.27 -15.20 34.87
C GLU A 203 -5.29 -13.68 34.71
N ALA A 204 -4.88 -13.16 33.55
CA ALA A 204 -4.88 -11.73 33.22
C ALA A 204 -6.23 -11.25 32.65
N SER A 205 -7.14 -12.18 32.31
CA SER A 205 -8.41 -11.91 31.65
C SER A 205 -9.61 -12.72 32.18
N PRO A 206 -9.74 -12.93 33.51
CA PRO A 206 -10.66 -13.93 34.08
C PRO A 206 -12.14 -13.66 33.80
N ASN A 207 -12.50 -12.40 33.50
CA ASN A 207 -13.88 -11.97 33.22
C ASN A 207 -14.06 -11.40 31.81
N ASN A 208 -13.04 -11.47 30.94
CA ASN A 208 -13.01 -10.77 29.66
C ASN A 208 -12.58 -11.74 28.55
N PRO A 209 -13.37 -11.90 27.48
CA PRO A 209 -12.95 -12.71 26.35
C PRO A 209 -11.81 -12.02 25.58
N VAL A 210 -10.76 -12.78 25.26
CA VAL A 210 -9.55 -12.28 24.59
C VAL A 210 -9.32 -13.09 23.32
N TYR A 211 -9.01 -12.39 22.23
CA TYR A 211 -8.66 -12.98 20.94
C TYR A 211 -7.45 -12.26 20.33
N LEU A 212 -6.33 -12.97 20.18
CA LEU A 212 -5.04 -12.42 19.75
C LEU A 212 -4.59 -13.08 18.44
N GLU A 213 -4.56 -12.35 17.33
CA GLU A 213 -4.12 -12.86 16.02
C GLU A 213 -2.60 -12.90 15.89
N GLN A 214 -2.08 -13.98 15.30
CA GLN A 214 -0.67 -14.11 14.93
C GLN A 214 -0.33 -13.11 13.81
N ALA A 215 0.93 -12.68 13.73
CA ALA A 215 1.39 -11.71 12.73
C ALA A 215 1.11 -12.12 11.27
N ASP A 216 1.10 -13.42 10.97
CA ASP A 216 0.81 -13.96 9.64
C ASP A 216 -0.68 -14.16 9.34
N LYS A 217 -1.58 -13.84 10.28
CA LYS A 217 -3.05 -13.96 10.13
C LYS A 217 -3.61 -15.37 9.93
N HIS A 218 -2.77 -16.42 9.99
CA HIS A 218 -3.20 -17.82 9.85
C HIS A 218 -3.37 -18.56 11.18
N SER A 219 -3.18 -17.86 12.31
CA SER A 219 -3.44 -18.42 13.64
C SER A 219 -3.94 -17.35 14.61
N ALA A 220 -4.69 -17.76 15.63
CA ALA A 220 -5.08 -16.89 16.74
C ALA A 220 -5.14 -17.63 18.08
N LEU A 221 -4.83 -16.91 19.16
CA LEU A 221 -4.96 -17.36 20.53
C LEU A 221 -6.25 -16.80 21.14
N ALA A 222 -7.21 -17.67 21.44
CA ALA A 222 -8.43 -17.36 22.18
C ALA A 222 -8.28 -17.82 23.64
N ASN A 223 -8.64 -16.97 24.61
CA ASN A 223 -8.66 -17.38 26.01
C ASN A 223 -9.85 -18.31 26.33
N SER A 224 -9.88 -18.86 27.55
CA SER A 224 -10.94 -19.79 27.97
C SER A 224 -12.34 -19.16 27.94
N ALA A 225 -12.46 -17.86 28.23
CA ALA A 225 -13.73 -17.13 28.13
C ALA A 225 -14.22 -16.99 26.67
N ALA A 226 -13.33 -16.65 25.74
CA ALA A 226 -13.63 -16.55 24.31
C ALA A 226 -14.02 -17.92 23.72
N MET A 227 -13.31 -19.00 24.07
CA MET A 227 -13.67 -20.36 23.67
C MET A 227 -15.04 -20.80 24.20
N ALA A 228 -15.37 -20.44 25.45
CA ALA A 228 -16.66 -20.76 26.05
C ALA A 228 -17.83 -20.05 25.32
N LEU A 229 -17.68 -18.77 24.99
CA LEU A 229 -18.66 -18.02 24.19
C LEU A 229 -18.82 -18.61 22.77
N ALA A 230 -17.72 -19.07 22.18
CA ALA A 230 -17.68 -19.69 20.86
C ALA A 230 -18.21 -21.13 20.82
N GLY A 231 -18.43 -21.77 21.98
CA GLY A 231 -18.81 -23.18 22.09
C GLY A 231 -17.71 -24.16 21.68
N VAL A 232 -16.43 -23.78 21.81
CA VAL A 232 -15.27 -24.63 21.49
C VAL A 232 -14.91 -25.50 22.69
N THR A 233 -15.07 -26.82 22.55
CA THR A 233 -14.90 -27.82 23.61
C THR A 233 -13.97 -28.96 23.17
N ALA A 234 -13.77 -29.96 24.03
CA ALA A 234 -12.98 -31.15 23.70
C ALA A 234 -13.62 -32.00 22.59
N GLU A 235 -14.94 -31.91 22.44
CA GLU A 235 -15.76 -32.63 21.46
C GLU A 235 -15.89 -31.88 20.12
N THR A 236 -15.51 -30.59 20.07
CA THR A 236 -15.51 -29.82 18.82
C THR A 236 -14.50 -30.40 17.85
N ALA A 237 -14.96 -30.92 16.71
CA ALA A 237 -14.11 -31.40 15.63
C ALA A 237 -13.39 -30.23 14.93
N ASP A 238 -12.25 -30.53 14.30
CA ASP A 238 -11.55 -29.57 13.46
C ASP A 238 -12.38 -29.31 12.18
N PRO A 239 -12.60 -28.04 11.77
CA PRO A 239 -13.37 -27.74 10.56
C PRO A 239 -12.55 -28.04 9.29
N PRO A 240 -13.21 -28.24 8.12
CA PRO A 240 -12.53 -28.30 6.84
C PRO A 240 -11.60 -27.09 6.64
N GLY A 241 -10.33 -27.34 6.31
CA GLY A 241 -9.33 -26.29 6.11
C GLY A 241 -8.86 -25.56 7.38
N GLY A 242 -9.04 -26.14 8.58
CA GLY A 242 -8.53 -25.55 9.82
C GLY A 242 -8.19 -26.59 10.88
N ALA A 243 -7.55 -26.16 11.98
CA ALA A 243 -7.20 -27.05 13.09
C ALA A 243 -7.31 -26.36 14.46
N ILE A 244 -7.89 -27.05 15.43
CA ILE A 244 -7.87 -26.66 16.84
C ILE A 244 -6.65 -27.33 17.49
N VAL A 245 -5.69 -26.54 17.98
CA VAL A 245 -4.53 -27.11 18.68
C VAL A 245 -4.97 -27.67 20.03
N ARG A 246 -4.53 -28.89 20.34
CA ARG A 246 -4.92 -29.63 21.56
C ARG A 246 -3.72 -29.94 22.43
N ALA A 247 -3.96 -30.02 23.73
CA ALA A 247 -2.93 -30.31 24.71
C ALA A 247 -2.34 -31.72 24.49
N PRO A 248 -1.03 -31.93 24.69
CA PRO A 248 -0.40 -33.25 24.54
C PRO A 248 -1.12 -34.34 25.35
N GLY A 249 -1.47 -35.45 24.68
CA GLY A 249 -2.12 -36.60 25.32
C GLY A 249 -3.61 -36.47 25.62
N GLY A 250 -4.31 -35.44 25.12
CA GLY A 250 -5.75 -35.28 25.36
C GLY A 250 -6.50 -34.50 24.28
N ALA A 251 -7.83 -34.43 24.42
CA ALA A 251 -8.72 -33.73 23.50
C ALA A 251 -8.92 -32.23 23.83
N ARG A 252 -8.42 -31.75 24.98
CA ARG A 252 -8.58 -30.37 25.48
C ARG A 252 -7.99 -29.36 24.49
N PRO A 253 -8.78 -28.40 23.96
CA PRO A 253 -8.25 -27.26 23.19
C PRO A 253 -7.25 -26.45 24.03
N THR A 254 -6.17 -25.97 23.40
CA THR A 254 -5.22 -25.06 24.05
C THR A 254 -5.64 -23.59 23.96
N GLY A 255 -6.60 -23.26 23.10
CA GLY A 255 -6.92 -21.88 22.72
C GLY A 255 -6.25 -21.40 21.44
N LEU A 256 -5.24 -22.12 20.94
CA LEU A 256 -4.61 -21.80 19.65
C LEU A 256 -5.40 -22.44 18.50
N LEU A 257 -5.88 -21.60 17.58
CA LEU A 257 -6.71 -21.95 16.43
C LEU A 257 -5.96 -21.61 15.13
N ARG A 258 -6.08 -22.45 14.10
CA ARG A 258 -5.42 -22.26 12.80
C ARG A 258 -6.41 -22.23 11.63
N ASP A 259 -6.15 -21.34 10.68
CA ASP A 259 -6.91 -21.17 9.44
C ASP A 259 -8.43 -21.21 9.71
N SER A 260 -9.22 -22.09 9.06
CA SER A 260 -10.68 -22.12 9.23
C SER A 260 -11.18 -22.37 10.67
N ALA A 261 -10.32 -22.83 11.59
CA ALA A 261 -10.70 -22.96 13.01
C ALA A 261 -10.81 -21.59 13.71
N MET A 262 -10.17 -20.54 13.18
CA MET A 262 -10.30 -19.17 13.68
C MET A 262 -11.76 -18.68 13.59
N PHE A 263 -12.49 -19.05 12.53
CA PHE A 263 -13.90 -18.70 12.34
C PHE A 263 -14.83 -19.20 13.46
N LEU A 264 -14.44 -20.26 14.19
CA LEU A 264 -15.21 -20.77 15.34
C LEU A 264 -15.37 -19.71 16.44
N VAL A 265 -14.35 -18.86 16.63
CA VAL A 265 -14.37 -17.74 17.59
C VAL A 265 -14.70 -16.42 16.90
N GLN A 266 -14.21 -16.17 15.67
CA GLN A 266 -14.49 -14.89 14.98
C GLN A 266 -16.00 -14.61 14.83
N ARG A 267 -16.82 -15.66 14.63
CA ARG A 267 -18.30 -15.56 14.56
C ARG A 267 -18.99 -15.04 15.83
N VAL A 268 -18.31 -14.99 16.98
CA VAL A 268 -18.85 -14.43 18.25
C VAL A 268 -18.14 -13.15 18.69
N LEU A 269 -17.23 -12.61 17.87
CA LEU A 269 -16.63 -11.30 18.10
C LEU A 269 -17.68 -10.19 17.92
N PRO A 270 -17.54 -9.05 18.63
CA PRO A 270 -18.37 -7.88 18.40
C PRO A 270 -18.04 -7.32 17.01
N ALA A 271 -19.06 -7.14 16.17
CA ALA A 271 -18.88 -6.46 14.89
C ALA A 271 -18.51 -4.98 15.12
N PRO A 272 -17.50 -4.44 14.42
CA PRO A 272 -17.08 -3.06 14.59
C PRO A 272 -18.19 -2.10 14.12
N SER A 273 -18.45 -1.08 14.93
CA SER A 273 -19.42 -0.03 14.63
C SER A 273 -19.03 0.77 13.39
N LEU A 274 -20.00 1.50 12.83
CA LEU A 274 -19.74 2.41 11.72
C LEU A 274 -18.75 3.52 12.09
N GLU A 275 -18.73 3.95 13.37
CA GLU A 275 -17.77 4.95 13.87
C GLU A 275 -16.35 4.38 13.91
N GLU A 276 -16.16 3.19 14.46
CA GLU A 276 -14.86 2.49 14.50
C GLU A 276 -14.31 2.23 13.10
N ARG A 277 -15.17 1.85 12.14
CA ARG A 277 -14.77 1.65 10.74
C ARG A 277 -14.45 2.96 10.00
N ASN A 278 -15.17 4.06 10.28
CA ASN A 278 -14.77 5.36 9.74
C ASN A 278 -13.43 5.83 10.32
N ALA A 279 -13.21 5.64 11.62
CA ALA A 279 -11.93 5.95 12.26
C ALA A 279 -10.79 5.04 11.76
N ALA A 280 -11.08 3.79 11.41
CA ALA A 280 -10.14 2.88 10.77
C ALA A 280 -9.67 3.38 9.41
N LEU A 281 -10.60 3.83 8.56
CA LEU A 281 -10.27 4.42 7.26
C LEU A 281 -9.36 5.65 7.42
N GLU A 282 -9.66 6.56 8.34
CA GLU A 282 -8.82 7.75 8.56
C GLU A 282 -7.40 7.39 9.04
N ARG A 283 -7.27 6.47 10.01
CA ARG A 283 -5.95 5.97 10.48
C ARG A 283 -5.14 5.34 9.35
N ALA A 284 -5.79 4.55 8.50
CA ALA A 284 -5.13 3.89 7.39
C ALA A 284 -4.71 4.93 6.32
N MET A 285 -5.55 5.92 6.00
CA MET A 285 -5.17 7.00 5.08
C MET A 285 -3.99 7.83 5.61
N ASP A 286 -3.95 8.14 6.91
CA ASP A 286 -2.81 8.84 7.52
C ASP A 286 -1.51 8.04 7.36
N LEU A 287 -1.55 6.73 7.65
CA LEU A 287 -0.40 5.84 7.47
C LEU A 287 0.08 5.83 6.01
N PHE A 288 -0.78 5.45 5.06
CA PHE A 288 -0.39 5.33 3.66
C PHE A 288 0.11 6.66 3.06
N LEU A 289 -0.55 7.79 3.36
CA LEU A 289 -0.09 9.11 2.91
C LEU A 289 1.28 9.48 3.49
N SER A 290 1.55 9.18 4.78
CA SER A 290 2.88 9.40 5.37
C SER A 290 4.00 8.57 4.74
N HIS A 291 3.66 7.43 4.12
CA HIS A 291 4.58 6.55 3.39
C HIS A 291 4.61 6.81 1.87
N GLY A 292 4.05 7.93 1.39
CA GLY A 292 4.09 8.30 -0.03
C GLY A 292 3.04 7.63 -0.91
N VAL A 293 2.15 6.82 -0.32
CA VAL A 293 1.16 6.04 -1.05
C VAL A 293 -0.07 6.91 -1.35
N THR A 294 -0.31 7.12 -2.63
CA THR A 294 -1.43 7.92 -3.18
C THR A 294 -2.61 7.06 -3.61
N GLN A 295 -2.39 5.75 -3.77
CA GLN A 295 -3.39 4.78 -4.22
C GLN A 295 -3.18 3.42 -3.55
N VAL A 296 -4.26 2.77 -3.15
CA VAL A 296 -4.26 1.39 -2.62
C VAL A 296 -5.28 0.53 -3.34
N HIS A 297 -5.01 -0.77 -3.47
CA HIS A 297 -6.02 -1.75 -3.88
C HIS A 297 -6.45 -2.57 -2.66
N GLU A 298 -7.64 -2.27 -2.15
CA GLU A 298 -8.26 -2.94 -1.02
C GLU A 298 -8.82 -4.30 -1.45
N MET A 299 -8.25 -5.38 -0.93
CA MET A 299 -8.65 -6.77 -1.23
C MET A 299 -9.82 -7.25 -0.36
N GLY A 300 -10.27 -6.43 0.58
CA GLY A 300 -11.45 -6.67 1.41
C GLY A 300 -11.24 -7.76 2.46
N TRP A 301 -12.29 -8.51 2.77
CA TRP A 301 -12.31 -9.51 3.84
C TRP A 301 -12.64 -10.90 3.33
N LEU A 302 -12.20 -11.92 4.08
CA LEU A 302 -12.72 -13.29 3.99
C LEU A 302 -14.12 -13.45 4.63
N GLU A 303 -14.49 -12.56 5.57
CA GLU A 303 -15.82 -12.59 6.21
C GLU A 303 -16.93 -12.30 5.18
N PRO A 304 -17.95 -13.18 5.04
CA PRO A 304 -19.05 -12.97 4.12
C PRO A 304 -19.74 -11.60 4.31
N GLY A 305 -19.80 -10.82 3.23
CA GLY A 305 -20.45 -9.51 3.21
C GLY A 305 -19.70 -8.36 3.90
N ALA A 306 -18.56 -8.59 4.58
CA ALA A 306 -17.80 -7.51 5.20
C ALA A 306 -17.23 -6.52 4.16
N SER A 307 -16.64 -7.00 3.06
CA SER A 307 -16.17 -6.15 1.96
C SER A 307 -17.28 -5.28 1.36
N TRP A 308 -18.51 -5.81 1.28
CA TRP A 308 -19.68 -5.08 0.80
C TRP A 308 -20.14 -4.01 1.79
N ARG A 309 -20.20 -4.33 3.10
CA ARG A 309 -20.50 -3.34 4.14
C ARG A 309 -19.49 -2.20 4.16
N ASP A 310 -18.21 -2.48 3.94
CA ASP A 310 -17.18 -1.44 3.91
C ASP A 310 -17.25 -0.58 2.64
N LEU A 311 -17.47 -1.21 1.48
CA LEU A 311 -17.71 -0.48 0.22
C LEU A 311 -18.95 0.42 0.31
N GLN A 312 -20.06 -0.09 0.85
CA GLN A 312 -21.36 0.58 0.85
C GLN A 312 -21.54 1.59 1.99
N GLU A 313 -21.06 1.29 3.20
CA GLU A 313 -21.32 2.09 4.40
C GLU A 313 -20.16 3.02 4.77
N VAL A 314 -18.94 2.76 4.26
CA VAL A 314 -17.74 3.54 4.59
C VAL A 314 -17.13 4.21 3.35
N LEU A 315 -16.69 3.43 2.36
CA LEU A 315 -15.93 3.95 1.22
C LEU A 315 -16.79 4.82 0.29
N MET A 316 -17.99 4.36 -0.11
CA MET A 316 -18.88 5.18 -0.93
C MET A 316 -19.35 6.46 -0.21
N PRO A 317 -19.77 6.44 1.08
CA PRO A 317 -20.07 7.67 1.82
C PRO A 317 -18.85 8.60 2.00
N ALA A 318 -17.64 8.06 2.16
CA ALA A 318 -16.42 8.86 2.20
C ALA A 318 -16.12 9.53 0.84
N ALA A 319 -16.33 8.82 -0.28
CA ALA A 319 -16.18 9.38 -1.63
C ALA A 319 -17.24 10.47 -1.91
N ASN A 320 -18.53 10.17 -1.66
CA ASN A 320 -19.63 11.15 -1.78
C ASN A 320 -19.40 12.42 -0.94
N GLY A 321 -18.81 12.29 0.25
CA GLY A 321 -18.47 13.39 1.13
C GLY A 321 -17.11 14.07 0.86
N GLY A 322 -16.35 13.63 -0.15
CA GLY A 322 -15.02 14.16 -0.45
C GLY A 322 -13.97 13.92 0.66
N ARG A 323 -14.16 12.89 1.50
CA ARG A 323 -13.28 12.54 2.63
C ARG A 323 -12.15 11.59 2.27
N LEU A 324 -12.21 10.90 1.14
CA LEU A 324 -11.08 10.08 0.67
C LEU A 324 -9.91 10.98 0.30
N ARG A 325 -8.77 10.81 1.00
CA ARG A 325 -7.53 11.57 0.80
C ARG A 325 -6.51 10.86 -0.08
N LEU A 326 -6.66 9.54 -0.25
CA LEU A 326 -5.94 8.71 -1.22
C LEU A 326 -6.94 7.91 -2.08
N ARG A 327 -6.49 7.37 -3.21
CA ARG A 327 -7.35 6.58 -4.11
C ARG A 327 -7.52 5.15 -3.61
N VAL A 328 -8.75 4.66 -3.56
CA VAL A 328 -9.06 3.27 -3.19
C VAL A 328 -9.64 2.54 -4.39
N HIS A 329 -9.06 1.38 -4.74
CA HIS A 329 -9.72 0.39 -5.58
C HIS A 329 -10.21 -0.75 -4.71
N ALA A 330 -11.52 -0.90 -4.57
CA ALA A 330 -12.13 -1.93 -3.72
C ALA A 330 -12.48 -3.20 -4.50
N ALA A 331 -12.01 -4.34 -4.02
CA ALA A 331 -12.43 -5.65 -4.47
C ALA A 331 -13.49 -6.26 -3.52
N VAL A 332 -14.29 -7.19 -4.03
CA VAL A 332 -15.28 -7.98 -3.26
C VAL A 332 -15.09 -9.48 -3.54
N PRO A 333 -15.64 -10.41 -2.74
CA PRO A 333 -15.42 -11.85 -2.96
C PRO A 333 -15.94 -12.35 -4.31
N LEU A 334 -15.23 -13.31 -4.94
CA LEU A 334 -15.61 -13.95 -6.21
C LEU A 334 -17.02 -14.55 -6.21
N SER A 335 -17.46 -15.09 -5.07
CA SER A 335 -18.84 -15.59 -4.89
C SER A 335 -19.94 -14.53 -5.07
N THR A 336 -19.58 -13.24 -5.01
CA THR A 336 -20.48 -12.08 -5.23
C THR A 336 -20.24 -11.38 -6.58
N ALA A 337 -19.58 -12.05 -7.53
CA ALA A 337 -19.38 -11.53 -8.88
C ALA A 337 -20.68 -11.07 -9.60
N PRO A 338 -21.84 -11.74 -9.47
CA PRO A 338 -23.09 -11.25 -10.08
C PRO A 338 -23.51 -9.88 -9.55
N ASP A 339 -23.39 -9.65 -8.23
CA ASP A 339 -23.76 -8.39 -7.58
C ASP A 339 -22.83 -7.25 -8.02
N LEU A 340 -21.52 -7.54 -8.14
CA LEU A 340 -20.55 -6.58 -8.66
C LEU A 340 -20.80 -6.27 -10.14
N ALA A 341 -21.20 -7.26 -10.95
CA ALA A 341 -21.54 -7.06 -12.36
C ALA A 341 -22.80 -6.21 -12.55
N GLU A 342 -23.80 -6.34 -11.67
CA GLU A 342 -24.96 -5.44 -11.66
C GLU A 342 -24.54 -4.02 -11.24
N MET A 343 -23.73 -3.89 -10.18
CA MET A 343 -23.20 -2.59 -9.72
C MET A 343 -22.38 -1.88 -10.82
N THR A 344 -21.50 -2.59 -11.52
CA THR A 344 -20.66 -1.99 -12.57
C THR A 344 -21.46 -1.62 -13.81
N LYS A 345 -22.50 -2.38 -14.14
CA LYS A 345 -23.47 -2.04 -15.19
C LYS A 345 -24.30 -0.79 -14.85
N ALA A 346 -24.66 -0.61 -13.58
CA ALA A 346 -25.48 0.51 -13.11
C ALA A 346 -24.67 1.81 -12.88
N LEU A 347 -23.47 1.70 -12.33
CA LEU A 347 -22.67 2.85 -11.84
C LEU A 347 -21.37 3.07 -12.62
N GLY A 348 -21.02 2.18 -13.56
CA GLY A 348 -19.67 2.11 -14.10
C GLY A 348 -18.68 1.50 -13.08
N PHE A 349 -17.39 1.61 -13.36
CA PHE A 349 -16.30 1.01 -12.58
C PHE A 349 -15.63 1.97 -11.58
N SER A 350 -16.12 3.20 -11.46
CA SER A 350 -15.55 4.22 -10.58
C SER A 350 -16.57 5.24 -10.12
N HIS A 351 -16.42 5.70 -8.88
CA HIS A 351 -17.12 6.87 -8.38
C HIS A 351 -16.75 8.12 -9.20
N PRO A 352 -17.65 9.09 -9.41
CA PRO A 352 -17.41 10.23 -10.30
C PRO A 352 -16.18 11.10 -9.96
N ASP A 353 -15.77 11.15 -8.68
CA ASP A 353 -14.58 11.87 -8.21
C ASP A 353 -13.24 11.18 -8.53
N ARG A 354 -13.28 9.89 -8.95
CA ARG A 354 -12.12 9.01 -9.18
C ARG A 354 -11.22 8.80 -7.97
N MET A 355 -11.74 9.01 -6.76
CA MET A 355 -11.08 8.64 -5.50
C MET A 355 -11.46 7.22 -5.07
N LEU A 356 -12.62 6.72 -5.52
CA LEU A 356 -13.05 5.33 -5.31
C LEU A 356 -13.29 4.63 -6.66
N SER A 357 -12.85 3.38 -6.78
CA SER A 357 -13.13 2.50 -7.91
C SER A 357 -13.36 1.06 -7.47
N TRP A 358 -13.97 0.26 -8.36
CA TRP A 358 -14.32 -1.14 -8.12
C TRP A 358 -14.35 -1.91 -9.45
N GLY A 359 -14.77 -3.18 -9.43
CA GLY A 359 -14.79 -4.06 -10.60
C GLY A 359 -13.79 -5.22 -10.56
N THR A 360 -13.14 -5.43 -9.41
CA THR A 360 -12.30 -6.59 -9.13
C THR A 360 -12.99 -7.53 -8.15
N VAL A 361 -12.85 -8.83 -8.38
CA VAL A 361 -13.24 -9.87 -7.44
C VAL A 361 -12.02 -10.62 -6.89
N LYS A 362 -11.98 -10.87 -5.58
CA LYS A 362 -10.90 -11.60 -4.88
C LYS A 362 -11.30 -13.05 -4.62
N ALA A 363 -10.38 -13.99 -4.87
CA ALA A 363 -10.49 -15.41 -4.59
C ALA A 363 -9.19 -15.96 -3.95
N PHE A 364 -9.24 -17.18 -3.43
CA PHE A 364 -8.11 -17.84 -2.77
C PHE A 364 -7.95 -19.29 -3.24
N ALA A 365 -6.79 -19.64 -3.81
CA ALA A 365 -6.49 -21.01 -4.21
C ALA A 365 -5.94 -21.84 -3.05
N ASP A 366 -5.06 -21.26 -2.23
CA ASP A 366 -4.33 -21.91 -1.14
C ASP A 366 -4.13 -21.02 0.11
N GLY A 367 -3.41 -21.54 1.11
CA GLY A 367 -3.03 -20.80 2.32
C GLY A 367 -1.65 -20.13 2.20
N SER A 368 -0.83 -20.20 3.26
CA SER A 368 0.49 -19.55 3.31
C SER A 368 1.66 -20.48 3.64
N LEU A 369 2.87 -20.00 3.37
CA LEU A 369 4.10 -20.74 3.63
C LEU A 369 4.35 -20.98 5.13
N GLY A 370 4.12 -19.95 5.96
CA GLY A 370 4.41 -19.96 7.40
C GLY A 370 3.61 -21.03 8.15
N SER A 371 2.33 -21.18 7.82
CA SER A 371 1.45 -22.21 8.40
C SER A 371 1.48 -23.55 7.68
N ARG A 372 2.32 -23.71 6.64
CA ARG A 372 2.40 -24.91 5.79
C ARG A 372 1.08 -25.25 5.07
N THR A 373 0.29 -24.22 4.75
CA THR A 373 -1.02 -24.34 4.09
C THR A 373 -1.02 -23.88 2.64
N ALA A 374 0.04 -23.22 2.16
CA ALA A 374 0.25 -23.00 0.74
C ALA A 374 0.43 -24.33 -0.04
N LEU A 375 -0.17 -24.44 -1.22
CA LEU A 375 -0.32 -25.69 -1.94
C LEU A 375 0.91 -25.98 -2.82
N MET A 376 1.70 -26.97 -2.43
CA MET A 376 2.98 -27.30 -3.05
C MET A 376 2.91 -28.55 -3.95
N ALA A 377 3.59 -28.46 -5.09
CA ALA A 377 3.73 -29.54 -6.08
C ALA A 377 4.52 -30.74 -5.56
N GLU A 378 5.31 -30.54 -4.50
CA GLU A 378 6.01 -31.57 -3.73
C GLU A 378 5.80 -31.33 -2.23
N PRO A 379 5.80 -32.38 -1.37
CA PRO A 379 5.62 -32.20 0.06
C PRO A 379 6.63 -31.24 0.70
N TYR A 380 6.21 -30.57 1.77
CA TYR A 380 7.08 -29.87 2.70
C TYR A 380 8.02 -30.86 3.40
N LEU A 381 9.31 -30.51 3.52
CA LEU A 381 10.34 -31.39 4.08
C LEU A 381 10.19 -31.63 5.59
N ASP A 382 9.63 -30.66 6.31
CA ASP A 382 9.48 -30.67 7.77
C ASP A 382 8.17 -31.32 8.26
N THR A 383 7.15 -31.39 7.41
CA THR A 383 5.82 -31.91 7.78
C THR A 383 5.32 -33.07 6.92
N GLY A 384 5.87 -33.27 5.72
CA GLY A 384 5.34 -34.22 4.72
C GLY A 384 3.97 -33.84 4.14
N SER A 385 3.39 -32.69 4.54
CA SER A 385 2.15 -32.14 3.98
C SER A 385 2.42 -31.52 2.61
N ARG A 386 1.36 -31.38 1.80
CA ARG A 386 1.39 -30.63 0.53
C ARG A 386 0.72 -29.25 0.64
N GLY A 387 0.30 -28.86 1.85
CA GLY A 387 -0.57 -27.70 2.05
C GLY A 387 -2.04 -27.99 1.76
N LEU A 388 -2.83 -26.93 1.62
CA LEU A 388 -4.28 -26.97 1.51
C LEU A 388 -4.76 -26.28 0.23
N ARG A 389 -5.78 -26.86 -0.40
CA ARG A 389 -6.60 -26.17 -1.38
C ARG A 389 -7.77 -25.52 -0.65
N VAL A 390 -7.89 -24.19 -0.71
CA VAL A 390 -8.84 -23.40 0.09
C VAL A 390 -10.21 -23.29 -0.58
N THR A 391 -10.25 -23.06 -1.90
CA THR A 391 -11.46 -23.14 -2.72
C THR A 391 -11.39 -24.36 -3.63
N ASP A 392 -12.50 -25.07 -3.83
CA ASP A 392 -12.53 -26.20 -4.77
C ASP A 392 -12.12 -25.75 -6.18
N GLN A 393 -11.40 -26.62 -6.91
CA GLN A 393 -10.84 -26.24 -8.21
C GLN A 393 -11.92 -26.02 -9.28
N ALA A 394 -13.01 -26.79 -9.25
CA ALA A 394 -14.11 -26.63 -10.20
C ALA A 394 -15.01 -25.43 -9.82
N GLU A 395 -15.20 -25.16 -8.52
CA GLU A 395 -15.84 -23.93 -8.04
C GLU A 395 -15.06 -22.69 -8.48
N LEU A 396 -13.74 -22.70 -8.29
CA LEU A 396 -12.85 -21.61 -8.68
C LEU A 396 -12.84 -21.42 -10.21
N GLU A 397 -12.76 -22.49 -11.00
CA GLU A 397 -12.84 -22.41 -12.47
C GLU A 397 -14.18 -21.80 -12.93
N ALA A 398 -15.30 -22.31 -12.42
CA ALA A 398 -16.63 -21.83 -12.79
C ALA A 398 -16.84 -20.36 -12.40
N GLY A 399 -16.40 -19.96 -11.20
CA GLY A 399 -16.47 -18.59 -10.72
C GLY A 399 -15.63 -17.63 -11.57
N ILE A 400 -14.40 -18.02 -11.94
CA ILE A 400 -13.50 -17.20 -12.75
C ILE A 400 -14.03 -17.02 -14.17
N ILE A 401 -14.49 -18.10 -14.82
CA ILE A 401 -15.12 -18.04 -16.15
C ILE A 401 -16.34 -17.10 -16.13
N ALA A 402 -17.19 -17.21 -15.11
CA ALA A 402 -18.36 -16.36 -14.95
C ALA A 402 -17.99 -14.87 -14.76
N ALA A 403 -17.07 -14.56 -13.84
CA ALA A 403 -16.63 -13.19 -13.56
C ALA A 403 -15.96 -12.52 -14.78
N ASP A 404 -15.10 -13.23 -15.50
CA ASP A 404 -14.48 -12.75 -16.73
C ASP A 404 -15.52 -12.50 -17.84
N SER A 405 -16.49 -13.40 -18.02
CA SER A 405 -17.59 -13.20 -18.99
C SER A 405 -18.49 -12.00 -18.65
N ALA A 406 -18.53 -11.59 -17.38
CA ALA A 406 -19.22 -10.39 -16.91
C ALA A 406 -18.38 -9.10 -17.02
N GLY A 407 -17.13 -9.19 -17.52
CA GLY A 407 -16.22 -8.06 -17.67
C GLY A 407 -15.59 -7.60 -16.35
N LEU A 408 -15.52 -8.47 -15.34
CA LEU A 408 -14.87 -8.18 -14.06
C LEU A 408 -13.40 -8.64 -14.08
N GLN A 409 -12.55 -7.93 -13.35
CA GLN A 409 -11.19 -8.39 -13.09
C GLN A 409 -11.20 -9.46 -12.00
N VAL A 410 -10.48 -10.56 -12.20
CA VAL A 410 -10.23 -11.56 -11.16
C VAL A 410 -8.85 -11.34 -10.54
N ALA A 411 -8.80 -11.36 -9.21
CA ALA A 411 -7.60 -11.42 -8.37
C ALA A 411 -7.60 -12.72 -7.56
N VAL A 412 -6.58 -13.56 -7.73
CA VAL A 412 -6.50 -14.87 -7.05
C VAL A 412 -5.26 -14.96 -6.18
N HIS A 413 -5.43 -15.17 -4.88
CA HIS A 413 -4.33 -15.55 -3.99
C HIS A 413 -3.80 -16.92 -4.38
N ALA A 414 -2.51 -17.00 -4.71
CA ALA A 414 -1.79 -18.26 -4.91
C ALA A 414 -0.32 -18.11 -4.45
N ILE A 415 0.03 -18.75 -3.34
CA ILE A 415 1.39 -18.70 -2.77
C ILE A 415 2.24 -19.88 -3.24
N GLY A 416 1.70 -21.09 -3.15
CA GLY A 416 2.41 -22.33 -3.44
C GLY A 416 2.55 -22.60 -4.93
N ASP A 417 3.57 -23.37 -5.30
CA ASP A 417 3.89 -23.60 -6.72
C ASP A 417 2.82 -24.41 -7.46
N ARG A 418 2.10 -25.31 -6.77
CA ARG A 418 0.93 -25.97 -7.35
C ARG A 418 -0.29 -25.06 -7.44
N ALA A 419 -0.49 -24.14 -6.48
CA ALA A 419 -1.57 -23.16 -6.56
C ALA A 419 -1.41 -22.21 -7.76
N VAL A 420 -0.19 -21.72 -8.00
CA VAL A 420 0.11 -20.86 -9.15
C VAL A 420 -0.12 -21.61 -10.48
N ASP A 421 0.31 -22.87 -10.57
CA ASP A 421 0.04 -23.70 -11.75
C ASP A 421 -1.47 -23.97 -11.94
N ASP A 422 -2.21 -24.34 -10.88
CA ASP A 422 -3.68 -24.55 -10.91
C ASP A 422 -4.43 -23.31 -11.43
N VAL A 423 -4.05 -22.11 -10.96
CA VAL A 423 -4.68 -20.85 -11.39
C VAL A 423 -4.33 -20.49 -12.84
N LEU A 424 -3.11 -20.82 -13.32
CA LEU A 424 -2.72 -20.64 -14.71
C LEU A 424 -3.47 -21.60 -15.67
N GLU A 425 -3.74 -22.83 -15.22
CA GLU A 425 -4.61 -23.79 -15.93
C GLU A 425 -6.05 -23.25 -16.02
N ILE A 426 -6.60 -22.70 -14.93
CA ILE A 426 -7.94 -22.09 -14.91
C ILE A 426 -8.01 -20.85 -15.81
N PHE A 427 -6.99 -19.98 -15.82
CA PHE A 427 -6.93 -18.84 -16.72
C PHE A 427 -6.82 -19.24 -18.20
N GLU A 428 -6.16 -20.36 -18.52
CA GLU A 428 -6.22 -20.94 -19.87
C GLU A 428 -7.62 -21.45 -20.24
N ALA A 429 -8.34 -22.06 -19.28
CA ALA A 429 -9.71 -22.48 -19.49
C ALA A 429 -10.64 -21.27 -19.74
N ALA A 430 -10.49 -20.19 -18.97
CA ALA A 430 -11.21 -18.93 -19.18
C ALA A 430 -10.88 -18.28 -20.52
N GLU A 431 -9.59 -18.15 -20.88
CA GLU A 431 -9.14 -17.65 -22.19
C GLU A 431 -9.77 -18.43 -23.35
N ARG A 432 -9.83 -19.76 -23.23
CA ARG A 432 -10.42 -20.67 -24.23
C ARG A 432 -11.94 -20.56 -24.33
N VAL A 433 -12.64 -20.29 -23.23
CA VAL A 433 -14.12 -20.19 -23.19
C VAL A 433 -14.59 -18.79 -23.60
N ASN A 434 -14.00 -17.74 -23.04
CA ASN A 434 -14.43 -16.35 -23.22
C ASN A 434 -13.69 -15.62 -24.35
N GLY A 435 -12.52 -16.11 -24.79
CA GLY A 435 -11.85 -15.67 -26.01
C GLY A 435 -11.05 -14.36 -25.88
N TRP A 436 -10.06 -14.33 -25.00
CA TRP A 436 -9.24 -13.14 -24.71
C TRP A 436 -8.52 -12.60 -25.97
N ARG A 437 -8.94 -11.42 -26.47
CA ARG A 437 -8.41 -10.82 -27.70
C ARG A 437 -8.35 -9.30 -27.65
N GLY A 438 -7.36 -8.72 -28.32
CA GLY A 438 -7.21 -7.27 -28.46
C GLY A 438 -7.04 -6.56 -27.11
N PRO A 439 -7.63 -5.36 -26.90
CA PRO A 439 -7.59 -4.68 -25.60
C PRO A 439 -8.39 -5.39 -24.50
N HIS A 440 -9.17 -6.43 -24.85
CA HIS A 440 -9.88 -7.32 -23.91
C HIS A 440 -9.08 -8.59 -23.59
N LYS A 441 -7.75 -8.58 -23.77
CA LYS A 441 -6.91 -9.60 -23.15
C LYS A 441 -7.03 -9.43 -21.64
N ALA A 442 -7.69 -10.36 -20.96
CA ALA A 442 -8.08 -10.18 -19.57
C ALA A 442 -6.84 -9.95 -18.69
N GLN A 443 -6.75 -8.73 -18.14
CA GLN A 443 -5.63 -8.34 -17.27
C GLN A 443 -5.89 -8.89 -15.86
N HIS A 444 -6.24 -10.17 -15.74
CA HIS A 444 -6.39 -10.84 -14.45
C HIS A 444 -5.05 -10.88 -13.72
N ARG A 445 -5.13 -11.05 -12.40
CA ARG A 445 -3.99 -10.94 -11.50
C ARG A 445 -3.91 -12.14 -10.55
N ILE A 446 -2.68 -12.59 -10.31
CA ILE A 446 -2.36 -13.55 -9.27
C ILE A 446 -1.61 -12.80 -8.18
N GLU A 447 -2.06 -12.97 -6.96
CA GLU A 447 -1.50 -12.35 -5.77
C GLU A 447 -0.42 -13.22 -5.16
N HIS A 448 0.56 -12.56 -4.55
CA HIS A 448 1.75 -13.11 -3.89
C HIS A 448 2.75 -13.74 -4.87
N VAL A 449 2.35 -14.76 -5.64
CA VAL A 449 3.19 -15.50 -6.61
C VAL A 449 4.56 -15.87 -6.01
N GLN A 450 4.55 -16.28 -4.74
CA GLN A 450 5.76 -16.43 -3.93
C GLN A 450 6.61 -17.61 -4.39
N HIS A 451 6.01 -18.73 -4.76
CA HIS A 451 6.70 -19.95 -5.19
C HIS A 451 6.23 -20.40 -6.58
N LEU A 452 7.19 -20.75 -7.44
CA LEU A 452 6.96 -21.13 -8.83
C LEU A 452 7.52 -22.53 -9.10
N SER A 453 6.78 -23.31 -9.90
CA SER A 453 7.18 -24.64 -10.36
C SER A 453 8.44 -24.59 -11.23
N GLY A 454 8.65 -23.44 -11.91
CA GLY A 454 9.91 -23.06 -12.53
C GLY A 454 9.70 -22.10 -13.70
N ARG A 455 10.64 -22.11 -14.66
CA ARG A 455 10.57 -21.26 -15.87
C ARG A 455 9.36 -21.55 -16.77
N GLY A 456 8.65 -22.66 -16.56
CA GLY A 456 7.37 -22.97 -17.22
C GLY A 456 6.27 -22.00 -16.83
N ALA A 457 5.95 -21.92 -15.53
CA ALA A 457 4.99 -20.98 -14.96
C ALA A 457 5.31 -19.52 -15.32
N ILE A 458 6.59 -19.12 -15.24
CA ILE A 458 7.01 -17.75 -15.61
C ILE A 458 6.68 -17.41 -17.08
N ARG A 459 6.93 -18.33 -18.02
CA ARG A 459 6.52 -18.13 -19.43
C ARG A 459 5.01 -18.14 -19.59
N SER A 460 4.29 -18.94 -18.79
CA SER A 460 2.83 -19.03 -18.82
C SER A 460 2.17 -17.71 -18.42
N LEU A 461 2.64 -17.08 -17.33
CA LEU A 461 2.26 -15.74 -16.86
C LEU A 461 2.44 -14.70 -17.97
N ALA A 462 3.65 -14.60 -18.54
CA ALA A 462 3.97 -13.63 -19.58
C ALA A 462 3.13 -13.84 -20.86
N ALA A 463 2.98 -15.10 -21.32
CA ALA A 463 2.22 -15.43 -22.51
C ALA A 463 0.73 -15.05 -22.37
N ARG A 464 0.11 -15.32 -21.21
CA ARG A 464 -1.29 -14.96 -20.91
C ARG A 464 -1.46 -13.49 -20.52
N GLY A 465 -0.38 -12.73 -20.33
CA GLY A 465 -0.45 -11.31 -19.93
C GLY A 465 -1.04 -11.09 -18.54
N VAL A 466 -0.99 -12.11 -17.70
CA VAL A 466 -1.45 -12.10 -16.31
C VAL A 466 -0.51 -11.20 -15.50
N HIS A 467 -1.08 -10.36 -14.65
CA HIS A 467 -0.32 -9.51 -13.74
C HIS A 467 0.08 -10.32 -12.50
N ALA A 468 1.36 -10.30 -12.14
CA ALA A 468 1.84 -10.89 -10.89
C ALA A 468 1.99 -9.76 -9.86
N VAL A 469 1.15 -9.78 -8.82
CA VAL A 469 1.21 -8.80 -7.73
C VAL A 469 1.93 -9.43 -6.56
N VAL A 470 3.19 -9.04 -6.36
CA VAL A 470 4.13 -9.65 -5.42
C VAL A 470 4.29 -8.81 -4.16
N ASN A 471 4.77 -9.43 -3.08
CA ASN A 471 5.01 -8.76 -1.79
C ASN A 471 6.47 -8.88 -1.38
N PRO A 472 7.38 -8.00 -1.83
CA PRO A 472 8.80 -8.11 -1.52
C PRO A 472 9.10 -8.15 -0.02
N LEU A 473 8.38 -7.38 0.80
CA LEU A 473 8.57 -7.34 2.26
C LEU A 473 8.20 -8.66 2.99
N HIS A 474 7.59 -9.66 2.33
CA HIS A 474 7.41 -10.98 2.94
C HIS A 474 8.72 -11.78 2.95
N LEU A 475 9.59 -11.61 1.94
CA LEU A 475 10.81 -12.41 1.76
C LEU A 475 11.72 -12.43 3.01
N PRO A 476 11.98 -11.32 3.74
CA PRO A 476 12.81 -11.35 4.94
C PRO A 476 12.21 -12.17 6.08
N GLY A 477 10.88 -12.17 6.23
CA GLY A 477 10.17 -12.96 7.25
C GLY A 477 10.12 -14.45 6.90
N ASP A 478 10.00 -14.77 5.60
CA ASP A 478 9.83 -16.13 5.11
C ASP A 478 11.12 -16.93 4.98
N GLN A 479 12.30 -16.31 5.00
CA GLN A 479 13.57 -17.00 4.65
C GLN A 479 13.83 -18.31 5.42
N GLU A 480 13.53 -18.33 6.72
CA GLU A 480 13.73 -19.51 7.55
C GLU A 480 12.67 -20.58 7.24
N ALA A 481 11.39 -20.17 7.17
CA ALA A 481 10.28 -21.04 6.81
C ALA A 481 10.46 -21.66 5.42
N MET A 482 10.99 -20.91 4.44
CA MET A 482 11.35 -21.38 3.10
C MET A 482 12.43 -22.44 3.15
N LYS A 483 13.57 -22.16 3.81
CA LYS A 483 14.72 -23.09 3.87
C LYS A 483 14.33 -24.42 4.51
N ILE A 484 13.63 -24.36 5.64
CA ILE A 484 13.18 -25.54 6.39
C ILE A 484 12.12 -26.34 5.60
N GLY A 485 11.12 -25.66 5.05
CA GLY A 485 9.96 -26.34 4.44
C GLY A 485 10.20 -26.80 3.01
N LEU A 486 10.94 -26.03 2.22
CA LEU A 486 11.06 -26.23 0.77
C LEU A 486 12.40 -26.85 0.36
N GLY A 487 13.46 -26.62 1.14
CA GLY A 487 14.83 -27.01 0.79
C GLY A 487 15.49 -26.07 -0.22
N GLU A 488 16.77 -26.31 -0.51
CA GLU A 488 17.63 -25.37 -1.24
C GLU A 488 17.15 -25.06 -2.66
N GLU A 489 16.75 -26.07 -3.44
CA GLU A 489 16.32 -25.87 -4.83
C GLU A 489 15.02 -25.04 -4.93
N ARG A 490 13.99 -25.39 -4.15
CA ARG A 490 12.70 -24.69 -4.15
C ARG A 490 12.76 -23.31 -3.52
N SER A 491 13.61 -23.11 -2.50
CA SER A 491 13.83 -21.80 -1.88
C SER A 491 14.77 -20.87 -2.67
N SER A 492 15.37 -21.35 -3.78
CA SER A 492 16.26 -20.57 -4.63
C SER A 492 15.60 -19.32 -5.24
N PRO A 493 16.34 -18.23 -5.54
CA PRO A 493 15.80 -17.03 -6.20
C PRO A 493 15.17 -17.26 -7.58
N GLN A 494 15.40 -18.43 -8.19
CA GLN A 494 14.83 -18.81 -9.49
C GLN A 494 13.45 -19.47 -9.37
N ARG A 495 13.06 -19.92 -8.17
CA ARG A 495 11.74 -20.51 -7.88
C ARG A 495 10.95 -19.73 -6.83
N SER A 496 11.61 -19.15 -5.83
CA SER A 496 10.98 -18.40 -4.75
C SER A 496 11.29 -16.90 -4.82
N TYR A 497 10.25 -16.07 -4.79
CA TYR A 497 10.33 -14.62 -4.92
C TYR A 497 11.10 -14.20 -6.18
N ALA A 498 10.78 -14.82 -7.32
CA ALA A 498 11.59 -14.78 -8.53
C ALA A 498 11.39 -13.50 -9.38
N PHE A 499 11.34 -12.32 -8.73
CA PHE A 499 10.97 -11.04 -9.33
C PHE A 499 11.75 -10.74 -10.62
N GLN A 500 13.08 -10.79 -10.56
CA GLN A 500 13.92 -10.50 -11.72
C GLN A 500 13.72 -11.50 -12.88
N ALA A 501 13.48 -12.77 -12.57
CA ALA A 501 13.22 -13.79 -13.60
C ALA A 501 11.84 -13.60 -14.26
N MET A 502 10.84 -13.13 -13.50
CA MET A 502 9.53 -12.74 -14.04
C MET A 502 9.63 -11.48 -14.90
N LEU A 503 10.33 -10.44 -14.44
CA LEU A 503 10.56 -9.20 -15.20
C LEU A 503 11.25 -9.48 -16.53
N GLN A 504 12.36 -10.24 -16.52
CA GLN A 504 13.12 -10.61 -17.72
C GLN A 504 12.31 -11.46 -18.72
N ALA A 505 11.25 -12.14 -18.27
CA ALA A 505 10.35 -12.90 -19.14
C ALA A 505 9.21 -12.06 -19.72
N GLY A 506 9.09 -10.78 -19.35
CA GLY A 506 8.00 -9.90 -19.76
C GLY A 506 6.71 -10.09 -18.96
N VAL A 507 6.78 -10.66 -17.75
CA VAL A 507 5.65 -10.64 -16.80
C VAL A 507 5.50 -9.22 -16.27
N LYS A 508 4.28 -8.67 -16.28
CA LYS A 508 3.98 -7.41 -15.60
C LYS A 508 3.97 -7.64 -14.10
N LEU A 509 4.83 -6.93 -13.38
CA LEU A 509 4.99 -7.06 -11.94
C LEU A 509 4.49 -5.82 -11.23
N SER A 510 3.70 -6.00 -10.19
CA SER A 510 3.33 -4.92 -9.27
C SER A 510 3.63 -5.33 -7.85
N ALA A 511 3.90 -4.36 -6.98
CA ALA A 511 4.16 -4.61 -5.59
C ALA A 511 2.97 -4.20 -4.71
N GLY A 512 2.70 -4.99 -3.68
CA GLY A 512 1.84 -4.60 -2.57
C GLY A 512 2.48 -4.92 -1.23
N SER A 513 2.07 -4.24 -0.17
CA SER A 513 2.51 -4.56 1.19
C SER A 513 1.78 -5.74 1.82
N ASP A 514 0.58 -6.10 1.33
CA ASP A 514 -0.33 -6.98 2.07
C ASP A 514 -0.60 -6.47 3.51
N TRP A 515 -0.52 -5.15 3.72
CA TRP A 515 -0.70 -4.56 5.04
C TRP A 515 -2.11 -4.89 5.56
N PRO A 516 -2.25 -5.41 6.78
CA PRO A 516 -1.31 -5.31 7.91
C PRO A 516 -0.39 -6.52 8.17
N VAL A 517 -0.19 -7.45 7.22
CA VAL A 517 0.68 -8.63 7.39
C VAL A 517 2.16 -8.22 7.55
N VAL A 518 2.63 -7.30 6.71
CA VAL A 518 3.93 -6.61 6.88
C VAL A 518 3.75 -5.09 6.79
N PRO A 519 4.75 -4.26 7.15
CA PRO A 519 4.62 -2.80 7.14
C PRO A 519 4.29 -2.22 5.77
N ALA A 520 3.49 -1.17 5.75
CA ALA A 520 3.18 -0.37 4.57
C ALA A 520 4.37 0.52 4.15
N ASP A 521 5.50 -0.10 3.77
CA ASP A 521 6.74 0.58 3.40
C ASP A 521 7.15 0.28 1.93
N PRO A 522 6.66 1.04 0.95
CA PRO A 522 7.03 0.87 -0.46
C PRO A 522 8.53 1.05 -0.71
N LEU A 523 9.21 1.94 0.03
CA LEU A 523 10.65 2.19 -0.14
C LEU A 523 11.47 1.01 0.41
N GLY A 524 11.06 0.43 1.54
CA GLY A 524 11.55 -0.86 2.03
C GLY A 524 11.30 -1.98 1.03
N SER A 525 10.08 -2.08 0.48
CA SER A 525 9.75 -3.06 -0.55
C SER A 525 10.61 -2.91 -1.81
N LEU A 526 10.92 -1.69 -2.24
CA LEU A 526 11.80 -1.40 -3.38
C LEU A 526 13.23 -1.90 -3.08
N ARG A 527 13.77 -1.60 -1.90
CA ARG A 527 15.09 -2.11 -1.45
C ARG A 527 15.12 -3.65 -1.44
N ILE A 528 14.07 -4.30 -0.97
CA ILE A 528 13.99 -5.78 -0.96
C ILE A 528 13.84 -6.35 -2.39
N ALA A 529 13.12 -5.69 -3.30
CA ALA A 529 13.09 -6.11 -4.71
C ALA A 529 14.47 -6.01 -5.37
N MET A 530 15.24 -4.96 -5.09
CA MET A 530 16.61 -4.75 -5.60
C MET A 530 17.66 -5.68 -5.01
N PHE A 531 17.64 -5.93 -3.69
CA PHE A 531 18.76 -6.56 -2.97
C PHE A 531 18.40 -7.88 -2.25
N ARG A 532 17.12 -8.28 -2.27
CA ARG A 532 16.52 -9.43 -1.57
C ARG A 532 16.67 -9.43 -0.05
N ASN A 533 17.90 -9.48 0.44
CA ASN A 533 18.27 -9.33 1.85
C ASN A 533 19.77 -9.08 2.03
N SER A 534 20.53 -8.88 0.94
CA SER A 534 21.97 -8.68 1.00
C SER A 534 22.29 -7.21 1.21
N SER A 535 22.30 -6.78 2.48
CA SER A 535 22.76 -5.43 2.89
C SER A 535 24.19 -5.10 2.45
N ASN A 536 24.95 -6.11 2.02
CA ASN A 536 26.36 -6.02 1.64
C ASN A 536 26.60 -6.39 0.16
N SER A 537 25.56 -6.52 -0.67
CA SER A 537 25.77 -6.75 -2.11
C SER A 537 26.16 -5.46 -2.82
N ALA A 538 27.29 -5.47 -3.52
CA ALA A 538 27.67 -4.39 -4.42
C ALA A 538 26.86 -4.39 -5.74
N THR A 539 26.10 -5.46 -6.01
CA THR A 539 25.30 -5.64 -7.23
C THR A 539 23.84 -5.84 -6.86
N ALA A 540 22.94 -5.05 -7.45
CA ALA A 540 21.50 -5.27 -7.34
C ALA A 540 21.07 -6.47 -8.22
N ASP A 541 20.09 -7.24 -7.77
CA ASP A 541 19.43 -8.27 -8.57
C ASP A 541 18.46 -7.64 -9.58
N MET A 542 17.88 -6.48 -9.25
CA MET A 542 16.95 -5.70 -10.06
C MET A 542 17.33 -4.22 -10.03
N GLU A 543 17.22 -3.53 -11.16
CA GLU A 543 17.51 -2.10 -11.28
C GLU A 543 16.52 -1.24 -10.48
N ALA A 544 17.02 -0.12 -9.93
CA ALA A 544 16.22 0.78 -9.10
C ALA A 544 14.99 1.37 -9.81
N GLU A 545 15.09 1.59 -11.13
CA GLU A 545 13.97 2.07 -11.94
C GLU A 545 12.88 1.00 -12.11
N ASP A 546 13.26 -0.26 -12.29
CA ASP A 546 12.29 -1.35 -12.45
C ASP A 546 11.62 -1.71 -11.12
N ALA A 547 12.39 -1.68 -10.02
CA ALA A 547 11.84 -1.80 -8.67
C ALA A 547 10.91 -0.62 -8.30
N LEU A 548 11.12 0.58 -8.85
CA LEU A 548 10.18 1.70 -8.73
C LEU A 548 8.93 1.48 -9.61
N LYS A 549 9.07 1.02 -10.86
CA LYS A 549 7.94 0.75 -11.78
C LYS A 549 6.88 -0.17 -11.17
N MET A 550 7.32 -1.18 -10.41
CA MET A 550 6.45 -2.08 -9.63
C MET A 550 5.53 -1.37 -8.63
N HIS A 551 5.91 -0.19 -8.14
CA HIS A 551 5.14 0.64 -7.18
C HIS A 551 4.46 1.86 -7.83
N VAL A 552 4.55 2.05 -9.16
CA VAL A 552 3.96 3.21 -9.85
C VAL A 552 3.25 2.81 -11.14
N ASN A 553 4.00 2.60 -12.22
CA ASN A 553 3.47 2.38 -13.57
C ASN A 553 2.72 1.06 -13.66
N ASP A 554 3.36 -0.04 -13.25
CA ASP A 554 2.80 -1.37 -13.40
C ASP A 554 1.67 -1.61 -12.39
N ALA A 555 1.81 -1.08 -11.17
CA ALA A 555 0.75 -1.09 -10.16
C ALA A 555 -0.49 -0.29 -10.60
N GLY A 556 -0.30 0.92 -11.14
CA GLY A 556 -1.40 1.71 -11.71
C GLY A 556 -2.05 1.04 -12.93
N ALA A 557 -1.25 0.36 -13.76
CA ALA A 557 -1.72 -0.40 -14.93
C ALA A 557 -2.33 -1.77 -14.59
N THR A 558 -2.28 -2.22 -13.33
CA THR A 558 -2.80 -3.53 -12.93
C THR A 558 -4.32 -3.64 -12.93
N LEU A 559 -5.05 -2.52 -12.99
CA LEU A 559 -6.51 -2.58 -13.09
C LEU A 559 -6.96 -2.76 -14.54
N PHE A 560 -7.83 -3.76 -14.77
CA PHE A 560 -8.38 -4.10 -16.10
C PHE A 560 -8.95 -2.90 -16.86
N HIS A 561 -9.48 -1.91 -16.13
CA HIS A 561 -10.03 -0.65 -16.63
C HIS A 561 -9.02 0.51 -16.58
N GLY A 562 -7.77 0.28 -17.00
CA GLY A 562 -6.60 1.17 -16.86
C GLY A 562 -6.63 2.58 -17.49
N GLY A 563 -7.82 3.11 -17.81
CA GLY A 563 -8.05 4.54 -18.06
C GLY A 563 -8.74 5.28 -16.89
N LEU A 564 -9.20 4.57 -15.86
CA LEU A 564 -9.97 5.15 -14.75
C LEU A 564 -9.09 5.84 -13.70
N LEU A 565 -7.95 5.23 -13.35
CA LEU A 565 -7.00 5.80 -12.40
C LEU A 565 -5.87 6.53 -13.14
N PRO A 566 -5.46 7.72 -12.64
CA PRO A 566 -4.59 8.63 -13.39
C PRO A 566 -3.08 8.36 -13.21
N GLY A 567 -2.71 7.56 -12.21
CA GLY A 567 -1.36 7.45 -11.67
C GLY A 567 -0.35 6.73 -12.56
N GLY A 568 0.83 6.47 -11.99
CA GLY A 568 1.97 5.85 -12.66
C GLY A 568 2.91 6.82 -13.38
N VAL A 569 2.38 7.88 -14.02
CA VAL A 569 3.18 8.86 -14.78
C VAL A 569 2.86 10.32 -14.48
N LEU A 570 3.88 11.18 -14.52
CA LEU A 570 3.77 12.63 -14.45
C LEU A 570 3.85 13.23 -15.87
N LYS A 571 2.68 13.49 -16.47
CA LYS A 571 2.55 14.01 -17.83
C LYS A 571 1.38 15.00 -17.94
N PRO A 572 1.47 16.07 -18.75
CA PRO A 572 0.34 16.96 -19.04
C PRO A 572 -0.97 16.23 -19.32
N GLY A 573 -2.05 16.69 -18.69
CA GLY A 573 -3.40 16.12 -18.75
C GLY A 573 -3.69 15.01 -17.73
N LYS A 574 -2.68 14.43 -17.07
CA LYS A 574 -2.85 13.48 -15.95
C LYS A 574 -3.09 14.22 -14.62
N LEU A 575 -3.60 13.51 -13.61
CA LEU A 575 -3.72 14.07 -12.26
C LEU A 575 -2.33 14.08 -11.58
N ALA A 576 -2.08 15.10 -10.77
CA ALA A 576 -0.82 15.32 -10.08
C ALA A 576 -0.80 14.52 -8.77
N ASP A 577 -0.71 13.19 -8.90
CA ASP A 577 -0.40 12.29 -7.80
C ASP A 577 1.12 12.08 -7.78
N PHE A 578 1.83 12.60 -6.78
CA PHE A 578 3.30 12.56 -6.72
C PHE A 578 3.85 12.54 -5.29
N VAL A 579 5.09 12.07 -5.14
CA VAL A 579 5.82 12.07 -3.86
C VAL A 579 7.09 12.89 -4.00
N VAL A 580 7.35 13.74 -3.01
CA VAL A 580 8.63 14.43 -2.82
C VAL A 580 9.47 13.60 -1.85
N LEU A 581 10.60 13.10 -2.34
CA LEU A 581 11.53 12.27 -1.61
C LEU A 581 12.77 13.09 -1.20
N ALA A 582 13.06 13.07 0.09
CA ALA A 582 14.35 13.46 0.62
C ALA A 582 15.42 12.48 0.13
N VAL A 583 16.53 12.99 -0.40
CA VAL A 583 17.65 12.17 -0.87
C VAL A 583 18.95 12.70 -0.28
N ASP A 584 19.90 11.80 -0.02
CA ASP A 584 21.24 12.19 0.41
C ASP A 584 21.96 12.95 -0.73
N PRO A 585 22.43 14.21 -0.51
CA PRO A 585 23.15 14.96 -1.54
C PRO A 585 24.40 14.24 -2.08
N SER A 586 25.03 13.37 -1.29
CA SER A 586 26.19 12.58 -1.73
C SER A 586 25.83 11.43 -2.68
N ALA A 587 24.54 11.06 -2.78
CA ALA A 587 24.02 10.08 -3.72
C ALA A 587 23.42 10.72 -5.00
N ALA A 588 23.45 12.05 -5.12
CA ALA A 588 22.78 12.79 -6.19
C ALA A 588 23.33 12.53 -7.61
N ASP A 589 24.60 12.12 -7.73
CA ASP A 589 25.26 11.90 -9.02
C ASP A 589 24.73 10.66 -9.78
N ALA A 590 23.97 9.78 -9.13
CA ALA A 590 23.26 8.67 -9.76
C ALA A 590 21.76 8.77 -9.45
N ARG A 591 21.00 9.41 -10.34
CA ARG A 591 19.61 9.90 -10.14
C ARG A 591 18.61 8.91 -9.53
N MET A 592 18.80 7.60 -9.67
CA MET A 592 17.96 6.55 -9.08
C MET A 592 18.61 5.78 -7.94
N ALA A 593 19.94 5.85 -7.78
CA ALA A 593 20.64 5.14 -6.71
C ALA A 593 20.30 5.70 -5.32
N CYS A 594 19.96 6.99 -5.25
CA CYS A 594 19.51 7.65 -4.02
C CYS A 594 18.16 7.13 -3.46
N LEU A 595 17.37 6.35 -4.24
CA LEU A 595 16.17 5.67 -3.71
C LEU A 595 16.49 4.73 -2.55
N GLN A 596 17.72 4.24 -2.45
CA GLN A 596 18.19 3.41 -1.34
C GLN A 596 18.13 4.13 0.01
N SER A 597 18.48 5.42 0.06
CA SER A 597 18.44 6.24 1.28
C SER A 597 17.20 7.14 1.37
N ALA A 598 16.31 7.09 0.37
CA ALA A 598 15.17 7.99 0.28
C ALA A 598 14.19 7.88 1.48
N GLN A 599 13.63 9.03 1.84
CA GLN A 599 12.57 9.19 2.82
C GLN A 599 11.46 10.09 2.25
N VAL A 600 10.20 9.84 2.62
CA VAL A 600 9.08 10.68 2.18
C VAL A 600 9.09 12.00 2.94
N TRP A 601 9.11 13.12 2.22
CA TRP A 601 8.92 14.45 2.79
C TRP A 601 7.49 14.95 2.62
N GLN A 602 6.90 14.75 1.44
CA GLN A 602 5.57 15.22 1.11
C GLN A 602 4.92 14.26 0.10
N THR A 603 3.62 14.05 0.28
CA THR A 603 2.77 13.25 -0.61
C THR A 603 1.72 14.18 -1.18
N TYR A 604 1.41 14.04 -2.47
CA TYR A 604 0.40 14.84 -3.13
C TYR A 604 -0.59 13.94 -3.86
N VAL A 605 -1.88 14.18 -3.68
CA VAL A 605 -2.99 13.50 -4.37
C VAL A 605 -3.85 14.54 -5.06
N GLY A 606 -3.92 14.50 -6.39
CA GLY A 606 -4.57 15.53 -7.20
C GLY A 606 -4.03 16.94 -6.93
N GLY A 607 -2.72 17.08 -6.71
CA GLY A 607 -2.08 18.35 -6.38
C GLY A 607 -2.30 18.87 -4.95
N LYS A 608 -3.06 18.15 -4.10
CA LYS A 608 -3.27 18.49 -2.69
C LYS A 608 -2.29 17.71 -1.81
N ARG A 609 -1.67 18.39 -0.84
CA ARG A 609 -0.73 17.80 0.13
C ARG A 609 -1.45 17.24 1.36
#